data_AF-A0A662IEW6-F1
#
_entry.id   AF-A0A662IEW6-F1
#
_cell.length_a   1.000
_cell.length_b   1.000
_cell.length_c   1.000
_cell.angle_alpha   90.00
_cell.angle_beta   90.00
_cell.angle_gamma   90.00
#
_symmetry.space_group_name_H-M   'P 1'
#
loop_
_entity.id
_entity.type
_entity.pdbx_description
1 polymer ?
#
loop_
_entity_poly.entity_id
_entity_poly.type
_entity_poly.pdbx_seq_one_letter_code
_entity_poly.pdbx_strand_id
1 'polypeptide(L)'
;MLSKTYKLLAIATSVSRDVVTAKVSRKGLVNIPAAIRREFNIEEGDLLLWEPDRERGVIIVRVLKNPLKHLRGKYNDPRISYESAEGLADRLVLGEAGAGDRA
;
A
#
# COMPACT_ATOMS: atom_id res chain seq x y z
N MET A 1 -39.12 -8.99 -0.98
CA MET A 1 -38.38 -9.15 -2.25
C MET A 1 -36.89 -8.82 -2.04
N LEU A 2 -36.18 -9.55 -1.17
CA LEU A 2 -34.73 -9.34 -0.88
C LEU A 2 -33.98 -10.61 -0.42
N SER A 3 -34.66 -11.78 -0.43
CA SER A 3 -34.15 -13.00 0.20
C SER A 3 -33.26 -13.87 -0.71
N LYS A 4 -33.42 -13.78 -2.05
CA LYS A 4 -32.68 -14.63 -2.99
C LYS A 4 -31.28 -14.12 -3.34
N THR A 5 -31.01 -12.81 -3.25
CA THR A 5 -29.69 -12.22 -3.55
C THR A 5 -28.68 -12.42 -2.43
N TYR A 6 -29.09 -12.39 -1.16
CA TYR A 6 -28.18 -12.62 -0.03
C TYR A 6 -27.69 -14.07 0.07
N LYS A 7 -28.47 -15.05 -0.38
CA LYS A 7 -28.03 -16.45 -0.44
C LYS A 7 -26.97 -16.70 -1.51
N LEU A 8 -26.98 -15.94 -2.62
CA LEU A 8 -25.93 -16.06 -3.65
C LEU A 8 -24.59 -15.47 -3.19
N LEU A 9 -24.59 -14.38 -2.42
CA LEU A 9 -23.34 -13.82 -1.87
C LEU A 9 -22.73 -14.69 -0.77
N ALA A 10 -23.56 -15.46 -0.05
CA ALA A 10 -23.11 -16.40 0.98
C ALA A 10 -22.44 -17.67 0.41
N ILE A 11 -22.65 -17.98 -0.88
CA ILE A 11 -22.17 -19.22 -1.52
C ILE A 11 -20.93 -18.97 -2.41
N ALA A 12 -20.66 -17.72 -2.83
CA ALA A 12 -19.64 -17.44 -3.85
C ALA A 12 -18.17 -17.46 -3.37
N THR A 13 -17.85 -17.65 -2.08
CA THR A 13 -16.45 -17.76 -1.65
C THR A 13 -16.25 -18.83 -0.57
N SER A 14 -16.63 -20.06 -0.92
CA SER A 14 -15.93 -21.25 -0.44
C SER A 14 -14.50 -21.28 -1.01
N VAL A 15 -13.68 -20.31 -0.61
CA VAL A 15 -12.22 -20.41 -0.73
C VAL A 15 -11.81 -21.22 0.50
N SER A 16 -11.09 -22.31 0.31
CA SER A 16 -10.48 -23.09 1.40
C SER A 16 -9.76 -22.14 2.34
N ARG A 17 -10.37 -21.81 3.48
CA ARG A 17 -9.79 -20.88 4.45
C ARG A 17 -8.78 -21.69 5.24
N ASP A 18 -7.50 -21.51 4.96
CA ASP A 18 -6.46 -21.85 5.91
C ASP A 18 -6.61 -20.92 7.11
N VAL A 19 -7.51 -21.29 8.03
CA VAL A 19 -7.77 -20.52 9.25
C VAL A 19 -6.56 -20.68 10.16
N VAL A 20 -5.78 -19.60 10.29
CA VAL A 20 -4.61 -19.57 11.18
C VAL A 20 -4.95 -18.78 12.44
N THR A 21 -4.61 -19.32 13.60
CA THR A 21 -4.75 -18.62 14.88
C THR A 21 -3.40 -18.06 15.33
N ALA A 22 -3.43 -16.94 16.05
CA ALA A 22 -2.26 -16.33 16.65
C ALA A 22 -2.54 -15.98 18.11
N LYS A 23 -1.55 -16.17 18.98
CA LYS A 23 -1.66 -15.83 20.40
C LYS A 23 -1.28 -14.37 20.62
N VAL A 24 -2.10 -13.67 21.38
CA VAL A 24 -1.77 -12.33 21.88
C VAL A 24 -0.67 -12.45 22.94
N SER A 25 0.44 -11.77 22.69
CA SER A 25 1.58 -11.68 23.60
C SER A 25 1.38 -10.56 24.62
N ARG A 26 2.40 -10.31 25.45
CA ARG A 26 2.41 -9.20 26.40
C ARG A 26 2.14 -7.88 25.67
N LYS A 27 1.47 -6.95 26.36
CA LYS A 27 1.13 -5.62 25.85
C LYS A 27 0.22 -5.61 24.61
N GLY A 28 -0.52 -6.69 24.36
CA GLY A 28 -1.48 -6.75 23.24
C GLY A 28 -0.85 -6.98 21.87
N LEU A 29 0.42 -7.35 21.79
CA LEU A 29 1.11 -7.58 20.52
C LEU A 29 0.69 -8.92 19.91
N VAL A 30 0.54 -8.95 18.59
CA VAL A 30 0.27 -10.18 17.82
C VAL A 30 1.26 -10.27 16.68
N ASN A 31 1.88 -11.44 16.53
CA ASN A 31 2.73 -11.72 15.38
C ASN A 31 1.85 -12.17 14.21
N ILE A 32 2.01 -11.52 13.06
CA ILE A 32 1.32 -11.94 11.83
C ILE A 32 1.85 -13.33 11.44
N PRO A 33 1.01 -14.37 11.32
CA PRO A 33 1.49 -15.71 10.97
C PRO A 33 2.19 -15.76 9.62
N ALA A 34 3.17 -16.65 9.48
CA ALA A 34 3.99 -16.73 8.27
C ALA A 34 3.18 -17.03 7.00
N ALA A 35 2.09 -17.81 7.10
CA ALA A 35 1.18 -18.07 5.99
C ALA A 35 0.55 -16.77 5.48
N ILE A 36 -0.04 -15.98 6.38
CA ILE A 36 -0.64 -14.68 6.07
C ILE A 36 0.39 -13.69 5.52
N ARG A 37 1.59 -13.62 6.10
CA ARG A 37 2.65 -12.73 5.58
C ARG A 37 3.00 -13.05 4.14
N ARG A 38 3.14 -14.34 3.80
CA ARG A 38 3.47 -14.77 2.43
C ARG A 38 2.33 -14.51 1.46
N GLU A 39 1.10 -14.84 1.85
CA GLU A 39 -0.09 -14.69 1.03
C GLU A 39 -0.33 -13.21 0.63
N PHE A 40 -0.14 -12.29 1.58
CA PHE A 40 -0.36 -10.85 1.35
C PHE A 40 0.94 -10.07 1.06
N ASN A 41 2.05 -10.79 0.80
CA ASN A 41 3.40 -10.27 0.59
C ASN A 41 3.79 -9.15 1.58
N ILE A 42 3.49 -9.32 2.86
CA ILE A 42 3.66 -8.29 3.88
C ILE A 42 5.15 -8.13 4.18
N GLU A 43 5.64 -6.91 4.05
CA GLU A 43 7.04 -6.57 4.26
C GLU A 43 7.24 -5.61 5.43
N GLU A 44 8.47 -5.47 5.89
CA GLU A 44 8.82 -4.48 6.90
C GLU A 44 8.55 -3.05 6.37
N GLY A 45 7.91 -2.23 7.19
CA GLY A 45 7.51 -0.87 6.84
C GLY A 45 6.14 -0.76 6.15
N ASP A 46 5.49 -1.87 5.82
CA ASP A 46 4.07 -1.86 5.47
C ASP A 46 3.23 -1.42 6.68
N LEU A 47 2.09 -0.78 6.41
CA LEU A 47 1.14 -0.36 7.44
C LEU A 47 -0.04 -1.33 7.51
N LEU A 48 -0.60 -1.48 8.70
CA LEU A 48 -1.84 -2.22 8.92
C LEU A 48 -2.95 -1.25 9.30
N LEU A 49 -4.01 -1.25 8.50
CA LEU A 49 -5.26 -0.54 8.82
C LEU A 49 -6.18 -1.49 9.58
N TRP A 50 -6.66 -1.04 10.74
CA TRP A 50 -7.55 -1.80 11.62
C TRP A 50 -8.96 -1.19 11.57
N GLU A 51 -9.92 -1.98 11.11
CA GLU A 51 -11.32 -1.56 10.97
C GLU A 51 -12.20 -2.46 11.85
N PRO A 52 -12.62 -1.98 13.04
CA PRO A 52 -13.48 -2.75 13.91
C PRO A 52 -14.93 -2.79 13.37
N ASP A 53 -15.43 -3.99 13.11
CA ASP A 53 -16.85 -4.24 12.84
C ASP A 53 -17.52 -4.70 14.14
N ARG A 54 -18.20 -3.75 14.79
CA ARG A 54 -18.84 -3.96 16.09
C ARG A 54 -20.08 -4.85 16.02
N GLU A 55 -20.78 -4.87 14.89
CA GLU A 55 -21.97 -5.68 14.72
C GLU A 55 -21.61 -7.16 14.64
N ARG A 56 -20.50 -7.47 13.96
CA ARG A 56 -20.01 -8.84 13.79
C ARG A 56 -19.01 -9.26 14.86
N GLY A 57 -18.52 -8.32 15.67
CA GLY A 57 -17.52 -8.59 16.71
C GLY A 57 -16.16 -9.00 16.12
N VAL A 58 -15.81 -8.49 14.93
CA VAL A 58 -14.56 -8.82 14.24
C VAL A 58 -13.74 -7.57 13.98
N ILE A 59 -12.43 -7.76 13.79
CA ILE A 59 -11.55 -6.71 13.28
C ILE A 59 -11.10 -7.12 11.89
N ILE A 60 -11.36 -6.25 10.92
CA ILE A 60 -10.84 -6.37 9.57
C ILE A 60 -9.47 -5.68 9.55
N VAL A 61 -8.44 -6.41 9.14
CA VAL A 61 -7.08 -5.88 9.02
C VAL A 61 -6.71 -5.82 7.54
N ARG A 62 -6.36 -4.62 7.06
CA ARG A 62 -5.95 -4.40 5.66
C ARG A 62 -4.49 -4.00 5.61
N VAL A 63 -3.75 -4.58 4.67
CA VAL A 63 -2.34 -4.26 4.44
C VAL A 63 -2.27 -3.07 3.49
N LEU A 64 -1.61 -2.00 3.92
CA LEU A 64 -1.28 -0.85 3.09
C LEU A 64 0.21 -0.91 2.79
N LYS A 65 0.55 -1.09 1.51
CA LYS A 65 1.95 -1.15 1.09
C LYS A 65 2.66 0.16 1.37
N ASN A 66 3.90 0.07 1.86
CA ASN A 66 4.70 1.25 2.16
C ASN A 66 4.81 2.17 0.93
N PRO A 67 4.15 3.35 0.92
CA PRO A 67 4.17 4.23 -0.24
C PRO A 67 5.56 4.83 -0.44
N LEU A 68 6.33 5.00 0.64
CA LEU A 68 7.67 5.58 0.63
C LEU A 68 8.72 4.63 0.03
N LYS A 69 8.43 3.32 -0.05
CA LYS A 69 9.34 2.35 -0.67
C LYS A 69 9.65 2.72 -2.13
N HIS A 70 8.66 3.28 -2.84
CA HIS A 70 8.82 3.74 -4.23
C HIS A 70 9.32 5.18 -4.35
N LEU A 71 9.25 5.96 -3.27
CA LEU A 71 9.71 7.36 -3.22
C LEU A 71 11.17 7.50 -2.77
N ARG A 72 11.79 6.43 -2.22
CA ARG A 72 13.26 6.36 -2.18
C ARG A 72 13.74 6.28 -3.62
N GLY A 73 14.11 7.42 -4.17
CA GLY A 73 14.53 7.57 -5.56
C GLY A 73 15.53 6.47 -5.94
N LYS A 74 15.36 5.94 -7.16
CA LYS A 74 16.30 4.99 -7.79
C LYS A 74 17.76 5.49 -7.74
N TYR A 75 17.94 6.79 -7.61
CA TYR A 75 19.22 7.47 -7.42
C TYR A 75 19.21 8.23 -6.09
N ASN A 76 19.73 7.62 -5.03
CA ASN A 76 20.23 8.36 -3.88
C ASN A 76 21.61 8.93 -4.26
N ASP A 77 21.65 9.82 -5.25
CA ASP A 77 22.88 10.51 -5.64
C ASP A 77 22.98 11.78 -4.79
N PRO A 78 23.90 11.86 -3.83
CA PRO A 78 24.05 13.03 -2.97
C PRO A 78 24.47 14.30 -3.74
N ARG A 79 24.81 14.17 -5.03
CA ARG A 79 25.10 15.30 -5.93
C ARG A 79 23.84 15.90 -6.54
N ILE A 80 22.70 15.20 -6.50
CA ILE A 80 21.43 15.71 -6.99
C ILE A 80 20.76 16.46 -5.85
N SER A 81 20.93 17.78 -5.83
CA SER A 81 20.15 18.70 -5.00
C SER A 81 18.88 19.13 -5.73
N TYR A 82 17.88 19.60 -4.97
CA TYR A 82 16.67 20.22 -5.54
C TYR A 82 17.03 21.32 -6.55
N GLU A 83 17.96 22.20 -6.17
CA GLU A 83 18.44 23.30 -7.02
C GLU A 83 19.06 22.79 -8.34
N SER A 84 19.84 21.70 -8.28
CA SER A 84 20.46 21.13 -9.48
C SER A 84 19.45 20.51 -10.44
N ALA A 85 18.35 19.94 -9.91
CA ALA A 85 17.30 19.31 -10.69
C ALA A 85 16.35 20.34 -11.31
N GLU A 86 15.82 21.27 -10.50
CA GLU A 86 14.95 22.35 -10.97
C GLU A 86 15.70 23.29 -11.92
N GLY A 87 16.94 23.66 -11.60
CA GLY A 87 17.75 24.52 -12.47
C GLY A 87 18.13 23.88 -13.81
N LEU A 88 18.08 22.55 -13.93
CA LEU A 88 18.19 21.86 -15.22
C LEU A 88 16.85 21.86 -15.96
N ALA A 89 15.75 21.60 -15.27
CA ALA A 89 14.40 21.61 -15.83
C ALA A 89 14.04 23.00 -16.39
N ASP A 90 14.26 24.07 -15.61
CA ASP A 90 14.04 25.46 -16.01
C ASP A 90 14.84 25.81 -17.27
N ARG A 91 16.11 25.40 -17.34
CA ARG A 91 16.95 25.65 -18.53
C ARG A 91 16.44 24.93 -19.76
N LEU A 92 15.96 23.69 -19.62
CA LEU A 92 15.38 22.94 -20.73
C LEU A 92 14.08 23.59 -21.21
N VAL A 93 13.20 23.96 -20.28
CA VAL A 93 11.92 24.64 -20.59
C VAL A 93 12.15 26.00 -21.27
N LEU A 94 13.05 26.82 -20.72
CA LEU A 94 13.39 28.13 -21.29
C LEU A 94 14.13 28.01 -22.63
N GLY A 95 14.98 26.99 -22.78
CA GLY A 95 15.68 26.69 -24.03
C GLY A 95 14.75 26.26 -25.16
N GLU A 96 13.69 25.50 -24.84
CA GLU A 96 12.65 25.14 -25.79
C GLU A 96 11.71 26.32 -26.11
N ALA A 97 11.42 27.20 -25.13
CA ALA A 97 10.61 28.39 -25.33
C ALA A 97 11.25 29.41 -26.31
N GLY A 98 12.59 29.43 -26.43
CA GLY A 98 13.32 30.28 -27.37
C GLY A 98 13.47 29.70 -28.79
N ALA A 99 13.08 28.45 -29.03
CA ALA A 99 13.28 27.80 -30.33
C ALA A 99 12.25 28.23 -31.41
N GLY A 100 11.21 28.96 -31.03
CA GLY A 100 10.14 29.43 -31.91
C GLY A 100 10.34 30.81 -32.54
N ASP A 101 11.32 31.60 -32.08
CA ASP A 101 11.46 33.03 -32.47
C ASP A 101 12.66 33.25 -33.41
N ARG A 102 12.69 32.51 -34.52
CA ARG A 102 13.52 32.84 -35.68
C ARG A 102 12.65 33.54 -36.72
N ALA A 103 12.50 34.84 -36.57
CA ALA A 103 12.00 35.76 -37.59
C ALA A 103 13.16 36.60 -38.15
#